data_AF-A0A8C3JJ51-F1
#
_entry.id   AF-A0A8C3JJ51-F1
#
_cell.length_a   1.000
_cell.length_b   1.000
_cell.length_c   1.000
_cell.angle_alpha   90.00
_cell.angle_beta   90.00
_cell.angle_gamma   90.00
#
_symmetry.space_group_name_H-M   'P 1'
#
loop_
_entity.id
_entity.type
_entity.pdbx_description
1 polymer ?
#
loop_
_entity_poly.entity_id
_entity_poly.type
_entity_poly.pdbx_seq_one_letter_code
_entity_poly.pdbx_strand_id
1 'polypeptide(L)' 'MNEAVVRRTQESLGRVIRKPPLTDRLLSKPPFRYLHDVITEVAKS' A
#
# COMPACT_ATOMS: atom_id res chain seq x y z
N MET A 1 8.61 -10.73 5.44
CA MET A 1 7.18 -10.40 5.52
C MET A 1 6.42 -11.55 4.89
N ASN A 2 5.25 -11.93 5.42
CA ASN A 2 4.47 -13.02 4.82
C ASN A 2 3.90 -12.57 3.47
N GLU A 3 4.24 -13.27 2.38
CA GLU A 3 3.80 -12.97 1.01
C GLU A 3 2.27 -12.92 0.88
N ALA A 4 1.55 -13.76 1.63
CA ALA A 4 0.09 -13.76 1.65
C ALA A 4 -0.47 -12.42 2.16
N VAL A 5 0.20 -11.78 3.14
CA VAL A 5 -0.22 -10.48 3.69
C VAL A 5 0.05 -9.35 2.69
N VAL A 6 1.20 -9.40 2.01
CA VAL A 6 1.55 -8.41 0.98
C VAL A 6 0.56 -8.46 -0.16
N ARG A 7 0.27 -9.66 -0.67
CA ARG A 7 -0.70 -9.86 -1.75
C ARG A 7 -2.11 -9.41 -1.36
N ARG A 8 -2.57 -9.76 -0.15
CA ARG A 8 -3.86 -9.30 0.36
C ARG A 8 -3.93 -7.76 0.42
N THR A 9 -2.83 -7.11 0.80
CA THR A 9 -2.74 -5.64 0.85
C THR A 9 -2.82 -5.03 -0.55
N GLN A 10 -2.09 -5.60 -1.52
CA GLN A 10 -2.14 -5.17 -2.93
C GLN A 10 -3.54 -5.33 -3.53
N GLU A 11 -4.19 -6.47 -3.31
CA GLU A 11 -5.52 -6.75 -3.86
C GLU A 11 -6.60 -5.86 -3.23
N SER A 12 -6.47 -5.55 -1.94
CA SER A 12 -7.45 -4.72 -1.22
C SER A 12 -7.29 -3.24 -1.57
N LEU A 13 -6.08 -2.69 -1.48
CA LEU A 13 -5.82 -1.27 -1.71
C LEU A 13 -5.76 -0.92 -3.20
N GLY A 14 -5.30 -1.83 -4.07
CA GLY A 14 -5.21 -1.58 -5.52
C GLY A 14 -6.55 -1.41 -6.22
N ARG A 15 -7.66 -1.78 -5.55
CA ARG A 15 -9.03 -1.49 -6.00
C ARG A 15 -9.48 -0.06 -5.67
N VAL A 16 -8.89 0.53 -4.62
CA VAL A 16 -9.28 1.83 -4.08
C VAL A 16 -8.35 2.92 -4.60
N ILE A 17 -7.04 2.67 -4.60
CA ILE A 17 -6.01 3.64 -4.96
C ILE A 17 -5.12 3.10 -6.09
N ARG A 18 -4.69 3.99 -6.99
CA ARG A 18 -3.73 3.67 -8.07
C ARG A 18 -2.29 4.08 -7.77
N LYS A 19 -2.09 4.93 -6.77
CA LYS A 19 -0.79 5.46 -6.34
C LYS A 19 -0.81 5.67 -4.81
N PRO A 20 0.33 5.56 -4.11
CA PRO A 20 1.66 5.14 -4.57
C PRO A 20 1.74 3.62 -4.91
N PRO A 21 2.80 3.13 -5.59
CA PRO A 21 2.90 1.74 -6.01
C PRO A 21 3.03 0.78 -4.82
N LEU A 22 2.17 -0.23 -4.78
CA LEU A 22 2.07 -1.21 -3.69
C LEU A 22 3.09 -2.36 -3.88
N THR A 23 4.39 -2.07 -3.94
CA THR A 23 5.44 -3.09 -4.17
C THR A 23 5.81 -3.86 -2.91
N ASP A 24 6.29 -5.10 -3.04
CA ASP A 24 6.77 -5.92 -1.91
C ASP A 24 7.81 -5.20 -1.05
N ARG A 25 8.73 -4.45 -1.68
CA ARG A 25 9.77 -3.69 -0.96
C ARG A 25 9.16 -2.59 -0.08
N LEU A 26 8.21 -1.82 -0.63
CA LEU A 26 7.56 -0.73 0.10
C LEU A 26 6.61 -1.26 1.18
N LEU A 27 5.91 -2.36 0.92
CA LEU A 27 5.01 -2.99 1.90
C LEU A 27 5.76 -3.76 2.99
N SER A 28 6.96 -4.27 2.72
CA SER A 28 7.76 -5.00 3.71
C SER A 28 8.50 -4.09 4.69
N LYS A 29 8.95 -2.90 4.25
CA LYS A 29 9.61 -1.92 5.12
C LYS A 29 9.19 -0.49 4.72
N PRO A 30 7.95 -0.10 5.01
CA PRO A 30 7.42 1.18 4.56
C PRO A 30 8.08 2.36 5.28
N PRO A 31 8.62 3.35 4.55
CA PRO A 31 8.95 4.65 5.14
C PRO A 31 7.67 5.34 5.64
N PHE A 32 7.78 6.18 6.67
CA PHE A 32 6.62 6.91 7.22
C PHE A 32 5.86 7.72 6.14
N ARG A 33 6.59 8.42 5.26
CA ARG A 33 5.98 9.18 4.15
C ARG A 33 5.13 8.32 3.23
N TYR A 34 5.57 7.09 2.92
CA TYR A 34 4.81 6.18 2.07
C TYR A 34 3.48 5.79 2.73
N LEU A 35 3.47 5.52 4.05
CA LEU A 35 2.24 5.24 4.77
C LEU A 35 1.28 6.44 4.74
N HIS A 36 1.81 7.65 4.98
CA HIS A 36 1.03 8.87 4.90
C HIS A 36 0.39 9.07 3.53
N ASP A 37 1.15 8.85 2.45
CA ASP A 37 0.67 9.00 1.07
C ASP A 37 -0.43 7.98 0.75
N VAL A 38 -0.27 6.72 1.16
CA VAL A 38 -1.31 5.67 1.03
C VAL A 38 -2.59 6.06 1.76
N ILE A 39 -2.50 6.48 3.02
CA ILE A 39 -3.66 6.85 3.83
C ILE A 39 -4.36 8.08 3.25
N THR A 40 -3.59 9.08 2.83
CA THR A 40 -4.12 10.32 2.24
C THR A 40 -4.82 10.04 0.91
N GLU A 41 -4.28 9.15 0.07
CA GLU A 41 -4.92 8.79 -1.19
C GLU A 41 -6.22 8.01 -0.96
N VAL A 42 -6.24 7.09 0.02
CA VAL A 42 -7.46 6.37 0.42
C VAL A 42 -8.51 7.34 0.93
N ALA A 43 -8.15 8.36 1.71
CA ALA A 43 -9.11 9.36 2.21
C ALA A 43 -9.69 10.28 1.12
N LYS A 44 -9.03 10.38 -0.05
CA LYS A 44 -9.47 11.17 -1.21
C LYS A 44 -10.32 10.38 -2.20
N SER A 45 -10.21 9.06 -2.18
CA SER A 45 -10.83 8.14 -3.16
C SER A 45 -12.19 7.66 -2.65
#